data_AF-G2YWJ2-F1
#
_entry.id   AF-G2YWJ2-F1
#
_cell.length_a   1.000
_cell.length_b   1.000
_cell.length_c   1.000
_cell.angle_alpha   90.00
_cell.angle_beta   90.00
_cell.angle_gamma   90.00
#
_symmetry.space_group_name_H-M   'P 1'
#
loop_
_entity.id
_entity.type
_entity.pdbx_description
1 polymer ?
#
loop_
_entity_poly.entity_id
_entity_poly.type
_entity_poly.pdbx_seq_one_letter_code
_entity_poly.pdbx_strand_id
1 'polypeptide(L)'
;MASNSTSWMNNSSWSPSRASTKNPFDDSNGDPFDDVHATPLQDIETGTTVRLSTETQQRDTVVQSSIPSEEKRIIEDIRNERQLCEICLEPVRFAKDRYLWHCKSCHTVAHHRCTLLWVKANRAGKTPAWKCPQCQKTQRSFPTEKCWCGKGQPIHDHHTIPNACFDGVCGSKSKCAHGNKSSCQKPCHPGPCEYECGRILAGPETEWYNQMKDSCQGFETRVEIGTHFAASTYTLRSLNASIENQTFYLAPIITPQFGSKAPYQYFHRFSGSTANTPNYAIDVDIDHGVWRELHFNGTDELTKWWASGRKKYPSVHPIFDNINTNESATKLNGTFVTRNGHLWLPDFDLIIQGLEDSRNHAEIEPFIRVFDTQGLPHSRTEKLLSPKWNWNNRRDPSIVMRTASFGHGKQRLDMCVKENFYYSSSGAQQKLDGVSDGSIMPLAIIAAFRMRMDEMDALDAGKSFGVKKSSEYDGFKAM
;
A
#
# COMPACT_ATOMS: atom_id res chain seq x y z
N MET A 1 38.48 18.51 4.41
CA MET A 1 37.54 18.76 5.53
C MET A 1 36.24 18.06 5.19
N ALA A 2 35.73 17.27 6.13
CA ALA A 2 34.86 16.12 5.90
C ALA A 2 33.47 16.50 5.36
N SER A 3 33.09 15.88 4.26
CA SER A 3 31.76 15.80 3.68
C SER A 3 30.97 14.71 4.39
N ASN A 4 29.90 15.08 5.10
CA ASN A 4 28.97 14.13 5.71
C ASN A 4 27.97 13.63 4.65
N SER A 5 28.26 12.45 4.10
CA SER A 5 27.35 11.65 3.29
C SER A 5 26.26 11.02 4.18
N THR A 6 25.00 11.42 3.99
CA THR A 6 23.84 10.71 4.55
C THR A 6 23.52 9.47 3.72
N SER A 7 23.71 8.28 4.31
CA SER A 7 23.34 6.99 3.74
C SER A 7 21.83 6.75 3.84
N TRP A 8 21.11 6.82 2.72
CA TRP A 8 19.73 6.35 2.61
C TRP A 8 19.64 5.49 1.35
N MET A 9 19.04 4.29 1.49
CA MET A 9 18.92 3.21 0.49
C MET A 9 20.16 2.34 0.25
N ASN A 10 20.53 1.53 1.24
CA ASN A 10 21.23 0.26 0.97
C ASN A 10 20.34 -0.90 1.41
N ASN A 11 19.51 -1.38 0.47
CA ASN A 11 19.26 -2.80 0.21
C ASN A 11 18.08 -2.99 -0.76
N SER A 12 18.31 -2.68 -2.03
CA SER A 12 17.60 -3.29 -3.16
C SER A 12 18.30 -2.88 -4.46
N SER A 13 19.46 -3.48 -4.73
CA SER A 13 20.08 -3.40 -6.04
C SER A 13 19.17 -4.09 -7.06
N TRP A 14 18.51 -3.32 -7.92
CA TRP A 14 17.87 -3.84 -9.14
C TRP A 14 18.45 -3.08 -10.34
N SER A 15 19.18 -3.82 -11.17
CA SER A 15 19.59 -3.39 -12.51
C SER A 15 18.43 -3.68 -13.48
N PRO A 16 18.09 -2.77 -14.41
CA PRO A 16 17.02 -3.02 -15.38
C PRO A 16 17.55 -3.87 -16.54
N SER A 17 17.06 -5.10 -16.66
CA SER A 17 17.27 -5.94 -17.84
C SER A 17 16.09 -5.84 -18.82
N ARG A 18 16.41 -5.35 -20.02
CA ARG A 18 15.77 -5.46 -21.36
C ARG A 18 14.30 -5.92 -21.49
N ALA A 19 13.57 -5.06 -22.21
CA ALA A 19 12.29 -5.20 -22.90
C ALA A 19 11.77 -6.62 -23.21
N SER A 20 10.50 -6.85 -22.84
CA SER A 20 9.62 -7.83 -23.47
C SER A 20 8.58 -7.09 -24.31
N THR A 21 8.55 -7.36 -25.61
CA THR A 21 7.74 -6.69 -26.64
C THR A 21 6.41 -7.41 -26.91
N LYS A 22 5.65 -7.78 -25.87
CA LYS A 22 4.28 -8.29 -26.07
C LYS A 22 3.28 -7.51 -25.23
N ASN A 23 2.38 -6.83 -25.92
CA ASN A 23 1.27 -6.07 -25.36
C ASN A 23 0.19 -7.09 -24.89
N PRO A 24 -0.10 -7.22 -23.59
CA PRO A 24 -0.99 -8.28 -23.08
C PRO A 24 -2.48 -7.88 -23.00
N PHE A 25 -2.89 -6.76 -23.59
CA PHE A 25 -4.27 -6.24 -23.46
C PHE A 25 -4.91 -5.91 -24.81
N ASP A 26 -4.90 -6.87 -25.72
CA ASP A 26 -5.97 -6.97 -26.72
C ASP A 26 -6.92 -8.07 -26.20
N ASP A 27 -8.20 -7.74 -26.10
CA ASP A 27 -9.32 -8.54 -25.57
C ASP A 27 -9.53 -8.57 -24.04
N SER A 28 -10.35 -7.65 -23.52
CA SER A 28 -11.50 -8.01 -22.66
C SER A 28 -12.39 -6.80 -22.34
N ASN A 29 -13.67 -6.93 -22.68
CA ASN A 29 -14.80 -6.03 -22.35
C ASN A 29 -15.19 -6.13 -20.85
N GLY A 30 -14.25 -5.92 -19.93
CA GLY A 30 -14.53 -5.84 -18.49
C GLY A 30 -14.79 -4.40 -18.03
N ASP A 31 -15.74 -4.21 -17.13
CA ASP A 31 -15.99 -2.92 -16.46
C ASP A 31 -14.69 -2.45 -15.75
N PRO A 32 -14.11 -1.29 -16.14
CA PRO A 32 -12.84 -0.80 -15.59
C PRO A 32 -12.92 -0.37 -14.10
N PHE A 33 -14.11 -0.47 -13.49
CA PHE A 33 -14.36 -0.22 -12.08
C PHE A 33 -14.76 -1.47 -11.29
N ASP A 34 -14.31 -2.66 -11.69
CA ASP A 34 -14.50 -3.86 -10.88
C ASP A 34 -13.77 -3.74 -9.53
N ASP A 35 -14.51 -3.23 -8.54
CA ASP A 35 -14.08 -2.90 -7.17
C ASP A 35 -13.81 -4.15 -6.30
N VAL A 36 -13.85 -5.35 -6.88
CA VAL A 36 -13.51 -6.64 -6.21
C VAL A 36 -12.08 -6.66 -5.66
N HIS A 37 -11.21 -5.72 -6.08
CA HIS A 37 -9.84 -5.59 -5.58
C HIS A 37 -9.50 -4.25 -4.90
N ALA A 38 -10.44 -3.30 -4.83
CA ALA A 38 -10.22 -1.98 -4.23
C ALA A 38 -11.00 -1.72 -2.92
N THR A 39 -11.89 -2.63 -2.53
CA THR A 39 -12.52 -2.68 -1.20
C THR A 39 -12.83 -4.13 -0.82
N PRO A 40 -12.50 -4.63 0.39
CA PRO A 40 -13.14 -5.82 0.90
C PRO A 40 -14.62 -5.51 1.20
N LEU A 41 -15.50 -5.78 0.22
CA LEU A 41 -16.93 -5.96 0.43
C LEU A 41 -17.17 -7.33 1.07
N GLN A 42 -16.85 -7.44 2.35
CA GLN A 42 -17.38 -8.45 3.26
C GLN A 42 -17.53 -7.77 4.62
N ASP A 43 -18.65 -7.06 4.79
CA ASP A 43 -19.35 -6.82 6.07
C ASP A 43 -20.59 -5.91 5.89
N ILE A 44 -21.18 -5.87 4.70
CA ILE A 44 -22.49 -5.27 4.47
C ILE A 44 -23.25 -6.28 3.60
N GLU A 45 -24.40 -6.75 4.11
CA GLU A 45 -25.32 -7.73 3.53
C GLU A 45 -25.11 -9.22 3.87
N THR A 46 -25.35 -9.57 5.14
CA THR A 46 -26.45 -10.51 5.44
C THR A 46 -27.26 -9.93 6.59
N GLY A 47 -28.48 -9.49 6.26
CA GLY A 47 -29.34 -8.73 7.16
C GLY A 47 -29.86 -9.49 8.37
N THR A 48 -30.45 -8.76 9.31
CA THR A 48 -31.87 -8.86 9.66
C THR A 48 -32.18 -7.70 10.61
N THR A 49 -33.24 -6.96 10.31
CA THR A 49 -33.91 -5.99 11.17
C THR A 49 -34.17 -6.56 12.57
N VAL A 50 -33.57 -5.98 13.61
CA VAL A 50 -34.10 -6.01 14.98
C VAL A 50 -33.82 -4.66 15.65
N ARG A 51 -34.89 -3.94 15.98
CA ARG A 51 -34.88 -2.79 16.90
C ARG A 51 -34.23 -3.21 18.23
N LEU A 52 -33.31 -2.42 18.77
CA LEU A 52 -33.07 -2.39 20.21
C LEU A 52 -32.64 -0.99 20.68
N SER A 53 -33.59 -0.40 21.39
CA SER A 53 -33.54 0.47 22.56
C SER A 53 -32.18 0.78 23.21
N THR A 54 -32.09 2.03 23.67
CA THR A 54 -31.18 2.56 24.70
C THR A 54 -31.21 1.78 26.02
N GLU A 55 -30.11 1.90 26.79
CA GLU A 55 -29.70 1.16 28.01
C GLU A 55 -28.94 -0.14 27.66
N THR A 56 -27.67 -0.34 28.00
CA THR A 56 -27.11 -0.28 29.36
C THR A 56 -25.59 -0.01 29.30
N GLN A 57 -25.11 0.91 30.14
CA GLN A 57 -23.70 1.01 30.54
C GLN A 57 -23.27 -0.23 31.33
N GLN A 58 -21.96 -0.46 31.40
CA GLN A 58 -21.23 -1.38 32.30
C GLN A 58 -21.05 -2.83 31.81
N ARG A 59 -19.85 -3.12 31.28
CA ARG A 59 -18.79 -3.91 31.94
C ARG A 59 -17.74 -4.33 30.91
N ASP A 60 -16.71 -3.49 30.75
CA ASP A 60 -15.40 -4.00 30.33
C ASP A 60 -14.76 -4.66 31.55
N THR A 61 -14.71 -5.99 31.56
CA THR A 61 -13.82 -6.73 32.44
C THR A 61 -13.11 -7.78 31.62
N VAL A 62 -11.82 -7.53 31.43
CA VAL A 62 -10.78 -8.45 31.00
C VAL A 62 -10.97 -9.81 31.69
N VAL A 63 -11.24 -10.86 30.91
CA VAL A 63 -11.12 -12.25 31.38
C VAL A 63 -9.99 -12.90 30.59
N GLN A 64 -8.83 -12.98 31.24
CA GLN A 64 -7.74 -13.88 30.89
C GLN A 64 -8.23 -15.33 31.07
N SER A 65 -8.03 -16.19 30.07
CA SER A 65 -8.37 -17.60 30.13
C SER A 65 -7.47 -18.35 31.11
N SER A 66 -8.08 -18.98 32.12
CA SER A 66 -7.41 -19.77 33.16
C SER A 66 -7.33 -21.26 32.82
N ILE A 67 -6.84 -21.60 31.63
CA ILE A 67 -6.55 -23.00 31.25
C ILE A 67 -5.05 -23.13 30.94
N PRO A 68 -4.28 -23.97 31.66
CA PRO A 68 -2.87 -24.20 31.36
C PRO A 68 -2.68 -24.73 29.94
N SER A 69 -1.66 -24.22 29.22
CA SER A 69 -1.27 -24.78 27.91
C SER A 69 -0.89 -26.27 28.05
N GLU A 70 -1.16 -27.07 27.01
CA GLU A 70 -0.92 -28.53 27.02
C GLU A 70 0.51 -28.90 27.41
N GLU A 71 1.49 -28.08 26.98
CA GLU A 71 2.90 -28.19 27.38
C GLU A 71 3.11 -28.11 28.90
N LYS A 72 2.41 -27.20 29.59
CA LYS A 72 2.55 -26.98 31.04
C LYS A 72 1.94 -28.15 31.79
N ARG A 73 0.79 -28.63 31.31
CA ARG A 73 0.12 -29.79 31.89
C ARG A 73 1.00 -31.04 31.87
N ILE A 74 1.63 -31.35 30.73
CA ILE A 74 2.52 -32.53 30.60
C ILE A 74 3.71 -32.43 31.56
N ILE A 75 4.34 -31.25 31.68
CA ILE A 75 5.49 -31.05 32.59
C ILE A 75 5.05 -31.21 34.06
N GLU A 76 3.91 -30.62 34.43
CA GLU A 76 3.36 -30.71 35.78
C GLU A 76 2.94 -32.14 36.15
N ASP A 77 2.36 -32.88 35.21
CA ASP A 77 1.95 -34.28 35.42
C ASP A 77 3.16 -35.19 35.63
N ILE A 78 4.28 -34.96 34.94
CA ILE A 78 5.53 -35.71 35.18
C ILE A 78 6.14 -35.32 36.53
N ARG A 79 6.18 -34.03 36.88
CA ARG A 79 6.73 -33.57 38.17
C ARG A 79 5.95 -34.11 39.36
N ASN A 80 4.63 -34.22 39.23
CA ASN A 80 3.74 -34.74 40.25
C ASN A 80 3.54 -36.26 40.16
N GLU A 81 4.31 -36.95 39.32
CA GLU A 81 4.25 -38.41 39.13
C GLU A 81 2.87 -38.94 38.69
N ARG A 82 2.04 -38.10 38.08
CA ARG A 82 0.72 -38.45 37.54
C ARG A 82 0.79 -39.04 36.14
N GLN A 83 1.87 -38.76 35.41
CA GLN A 83 2.10 -39.33 34.08
C GLN A 83 2.66 -40.75 34.20
N LEU A 84 1.90 -41.77 33.79
CA LEU A 84 2.34 -43.16 33.76
C LEU A 84 2.92 -43.54 32.39
N CYS A 85 3.91 -44.44 32.39
CA CYS A 85 4.37 -45.08 31.17
C CYS A 85 3.42 -46.20 30.77
N GLU A 86 2.77 -46.09 29.61
CA GLU A 86 1.81 -47.08 29.08
C GLU A 86 2.39 -48.50 28.84
N ILE A 87 3.70 -48.68 28.99
CA ILE A 87 4.38 -49.96 28.74
C ILE A 87 4.65 -50.72 30.04
N CYS A 88 5.18 -50.05 31.07
CA CYS A 88 5.49 -50.68 32.37
C CYS A 88 4.53 -50.27 33.49
N LEU A 89 3.63 -49.31 33.23
CA LEU A 89 2.68 -48.73 34.17
C LEU A 89 3.32 -48.00 35.37
N GLU A 90 4.63 -47.77 35.34
CA GLU A 90 5.34 -46.98 36.36
C GLU A 90 5.29 -45.48 36.04
N PRO A 91 5.36 -44.60 37.05
CA PRO A 91 5.48 -43.16 36.85
C PRO A 91 6.68 -42.76 36.01
N VAL A 92 6.46 -41.84 35.08
CA VAL A 92 7.52 -41.16 34.34
C VAL A 92 8.10 -40.07 35.24
N ARG A 93 9.43 -39.99 35.35
CA ARG A 93 10.13 -39.00 36.18
C ARG A 93 11.31 -38.40 35.43
N PHE A 94 11.60 -37.14 35.71
CA PHE A 94 12.84 -36.50 35.28
C PHE A 94 13.97 -36.96 36.19
N ALA A 95 14.87 -37.79 35.68
CA ALA A 95 16.04 -38.24 36.42
C ALA A 95 17.26 -38.32 35.50
N LYS A 96 18.44 -38.11 36.09
CA LYS A 96 19.72 -38.33 35.43
C LYS A 96 19.78 -39.78 34.92
N ASP A 97 20.21 -39.96 33.66
CA ASP A 97 20.29 -41.25 32.96
C ASP A 97 18.95 -41.97 32.66
N ARG A 98 17.80 -41.31 32.89
CA ARG A 98 16.48 -41.83 32.49
C ARG A 98 15.88 -40.98 31.37
N TYR A 99 16.26 -41.31 30.14
CA TYR A 99 15.72 -40.64 28.96
C TYR A 99 14.23 -40.90 28.78
N LEU A 100 13.53 -39.87 28.30
CA LEU A 100 12.12 -39.94 27.99
C LEU A 100 11.93 -39.95 26.49
N TRP A 101 10.97 -40.76 26.04
CA TRP A 101 10.45 -40.71 24.67
C TRP A 101 9.07 -40.09 24.70
N HIS A 102 8.71 -39.37 23.64
CA HIS A 102 7.34 -38.88 23.46
C HIS A 102 6.85 -39.07 22.04
N CYS A 103 5.54 -39.23 21.90
CA CYS A 103 4.90 -39.30 20.61
C CYS A 103 4.68 -37.91 20.03
N LYS A 104 5.14 -37.65 18.81
CA LYS A 104 4.90 -36.36 18.12
C LYS A 104 3.44 -36.14 17.72
N SER A 105 2.59 -37.18 17.78
CA SER A 105 1.21 -37.11 17.31
C SER A 105 0.16 -37.06 18.42
N CYS A 106 0.41 -37.67 19.58
CA CYS A 106 -0.52 -37.64 20.71
C CYS A 106 0.14 -37.18 22.01
N HIS A 107 1.42 -36.79 21.95
CA HIS A 107 2.16 -36.20 23.06
C HIS A 107 2.29 -37.06 24.33
N THR A 108 1.90 -38.34 24.28
CA THR A 108 2.18 -39.31 25.36
C THR A 108 3.68 -39.41 25.60
N VAL A 109 4.07 -39.55 26.88
CA VAL A 109 5.46 -39.67 27.32
C VAL A 109 5.67 -41.04 27.97
N ALA A 110 6.75 -41.71 27.61
CA ALA A 110 7.14 -43.02 28.14
C ALA A 110 8.65 -43.05 28.44
N HIS A 111 9.09 -44.02 29.25
CA HIS A 111 10.54 -44.25 29.39
C HIS A 111 11.12 -44.66 28.04
N HIS A 112 12.25 -44.07 27.67
CA HIS A 112 12.92 -44.40 26.42
C HIS A 112 13.28 -45.89 26.34
N ARG A 113 13.78 -46.48 27.44
CA ARG A 113 14.07 -47.92 27.53
C ARG A 113 12.84 -48.81 27.30
N CYS A 114 11.69 -48.47 27.90
CA CYS A 114 10.45 -49.20 27.67
C CYS A 114 10.03 -49.10 26.20
N THR A 115 10.16 -47.91 25.62
CA THR A 115 9.86 -47.68 24.20
C THR A 115 10.76 -48.52 23.30
N LEU A 116 12.07 -48.62 23.59
CA LEU A 116 13.00 -49.48 22.85
C LEU A 116 12.59 -50.96 22.87
N LEU A 117 12.18 -51.47 24.04
CA LEU A 117 11.70 -52.85 24.17
C LEU A 117 10.39 -53.05 23.39
N TRP A 118 9.48 -52.08 23.47
CA TRP A 118 8.23 -52.09 22.70
C TRP A 118 8.47 -52.15 21.20
N VAL A 119 9.40 -51.33 20.68
CA VAL A 119 9.76 -51.36 19.26
C VAL A 119 10.35 -52.71 18.87
N LYS A 120 11.22 -53.31 19.69
CA LYS A 120 11.81 -54.62 19.41
C LYS A 120 10.74 -55.73 19.35
N ALA A 121 9.74 -55.68 20.22
CA ALA A 121 8.66 -56.67 20.27
C ALA A 121 7.63 -56.51 19.14
N ASN A 122 7.40 -55.28 18.66
CA ASN A 122 6.29 -54.96 17.73
C ASN A 122 6.75 -54.54 16.33
N ARG A 123 7.98 -54.88 15.93
CA ARG A 123 8.52 -54.47 14.63
C ARG A 123 7.96 -55.32 13.50
N ALA A 124 7.33 -54.67 12.51
CA ALA A 124 6.92 -55.31 11.26
C ALA A 124 8.12 -55.38 10.28
N GLY A 125 8.90 -56.45 10.37
CA GLY A 125 9.95 -56.78 9.38
C GLY A 125 11.14 -55.81 9.32
N LYS A 126 11.77 -55.69 8.14
CA LYS A 126 13.03 -54.93 7.93
C LYS A 126 12.89 -53.41 8.03
N THR A 127 11.68 -52.86 8.10
CA THR A 127 11.47 -51.40 8.17
C THR A 127 11.63 -50.87 9.60
N PRO A 128 12.12 -49.64 9.82
CA PRO A 128 12.20 -49.02 11.16
C PRO A 128 10.84 -48.50 11.66
N ALA A 129 9.73 -48.88 11.00
CA ALA A 129 8.40 -48.42 11.34
C ALA A 129 7.79 -49.23 12.49
N TRP A 130 7.16 -48.56 13.45
CA TRP A 130 6.54 -49.17 14.63
C TRP A 130 5.34 -48.35 15.11
N LYS A 131 4.41 -48.95 15.87
CA LYS A 131 3.19 -48.25 16.35
C LYS A 131 3.38 -47.67 17.75
N CYS A 132 2.98 -46.41 17.94
CA CYS A 132 2.93 -45.80 19.27
C CYS A 132 2.01 -46.63 20.21
N PRO A 133 2.44 -46.93 21.45
CA PRO A 133 1.65 -47.74 22.38
C PRO A 133 0.27 -47.13 22.66
N GLN A 134 0.18 -45.80 22.72
CA GLN A 134 -1.08 -45.09 23.01
C GLN A 134 -1.96 -44.87 21.79
N CYS A 135 -1.49 -44.08 20.81
CA CYS A 135 -2.34 -43.66 19.69
C CYS A 135 -2.28 -44.58 18.47
N GLN A 136 -1.48 -45.65 18.52
CA GLN A 136 -1.30 -46.64 17.44
C GLN A 136 -0.81 -46.06 16.09
N LYS A 137 -0.51 -44.75 16.01
CA LYS A 137 0.06 -44.11 14.82
C LYS A 137 1.47 -44.64 14.56
N THR A 138 1.73 -44.97 13.30
CA THR A 138 3.03 -45.47 12.81
C THR A 138 4.11 -44.39 12.91
N GLN A 139 5.11 -44.65 13.75
CA GLN A 139 6.35 -43.90 13.85
C GLN A 139 7.34 -44.44 12.81
N ARG A 140 7.97 -43.55 12.05
CA ARG A 140 8.89 -43.93 10.95
C ARG A 140 10.36 -44.02 11.37
N SER A 141 10.68 -43.54 12.56
CA SER A 141 12.04 -43.49 13.10
C SER A 141 12.14 -44.29 14.40
N PHE A 142 13.30 -44.90 14.61
CA PHE A 142 13.62 -45.57 15.87
C PHE A 142 13.62 -44.55 17.03
N PRO A 143 13.19 -44.94 18.25
CA PRO A 143 13.25 -44.06 19.41
C PRO A 143 14.70 -43.62 19.66
N THR A 144 14.92 -42.32 19.77
CA THR A 144 16.24 -41.74 20.06
C THR A 144 16.19 -40.94 21.34
N GLU A 145 17.31 -40.89 22.06
CA GLU A 145 17.50 -40.15 23.30
C GLU A 145 17.64 -38.66 22.98
N LYS A 146 16.54 -38.02 22.62
CA LYS A 146 16.52 -36.62 22.20
C LYS A 146 15.60 -35.79 23.08
N CYS A 147 15.91 -34.51 23.14
CA CYS A 147 15.03 -33.49 23.71
C CYS A 147 13.65 -33.46 23.06
N TRP A 148 12.70 -32.70 23.63
CA TRP A 148 11.34 -32.61 23.09
C TRP A 148 11.30 -32.21 21.60
N CYS A 149 12.19 -31.31 21.16
CA CYS A 149 12.27 -30.90 19.75
C CYS A 149 12.80 -32.00 18.80
N GLY A 150 13.46 -33.03 19.33
CA GLY A 150 14.06 -34.12 18.57
C GLY A 150 15.34 -33.75 17.81
N LYS A 151 15.99 -32.63 18.14
CA LYS A 151 17.20 -32.15 17.46
C LYS A 151 18.50 -32.52 18.16
N GLY A 152 18.56 -32.46 19.48
CA GLY A 152 19.79 -32.63 20.26
C GLY A 152 19.61 -33.54 21.47
N GLN A 153 20.69 -33.70 22.22
CA GLN A 153 20.64 -34.39 23.51
C GLN A 153 19.87 -33.54 24.54
N PRO A 154 19.06 -34.17 25.40
CA PRO A 154 18.29 -33.48 26.41
C PRO A 154 19.16 -32.97 27.57
N ILE A 155 18.82 -31.79 28.12
CA ILE A 155 19.30 -31.37 29.45
C ILE A 155 18.33 -31.91 30.51
N HIS A 156 18.84 -32.70 31.45
CA HIS A 156 18.05 -33.30 32.53
C HIS A 156 17.85 -32.36 33.73
N ASP A 157 18.85 -31.51 34.02
CA ASP A 157 18.91 -30.69 35.25
C ASP A 157 18.32 -29.28 35.05
N HIS A 158 17.61 -29.01 33.95
CA HIS A 158 17.03 -27.69 33.70
C HIS A 158 15.79 -27.46 34.59
N HIS A 159 15.91 -26.59 35.59
CA HIS A 159 14.89 -26.36 36.62
C HIS A 159 13.48 -26.08 36.07
N THR A 160 13.38 -25.35 34.96
CA THR A 160 12.07 -24.92 34.41
C THR A 160 11.54 -25.84 33.32
N ILE A 161 12.41 -26.51 32.56
CA ILE A 161 12.03 -27.29 31.36
C ILE A 161 12.97 -28.49 31.19
N PRO A 162 12.84 -29.53 32.02
CA PRO A 162 13.65 -30.72 31.89
C PRO A 162 13.39 -31.42 30.54
N ASN A 163 14.41 -32.12 30.03
CA ASN A 163 14.41 -32.77 28.72
C ASN A 163 14.34 -31.80 27.51
N ALA A 164 14.71 -30.53 27.72
CA ALA A 164 14.84 -29.50 26.68
C ALA A 164 16.10 -29.64 25.82
N CYS A 165 16.13 -29.00 24.64
CA CYS A 165 17.32 -28.91 23.79
C CYS A 165 18.42 -28.10 24.53
N PHE A 166 19.72 -28.33 24.25
CA PHE A 166 20.82 -27.67 24.97
C PHE A 166 20.81 -26.13 24.85
N ASP A 167 20.40 -25.63 23.69
CA ASP A 167 20.21 -24.22 23.36
C ASP A 167 18.94 -23.60 23.97
N GLY A 168 18.13 -24.39 24.70
CA GLY A 168 16.91 -23.93 25.37
C GLY A 168 15.74 -23.63 24.44
N VAL A 169 15.97 -23.39 23.15
CA VAL A 169 14.96 -23.07 22.13
C VAL A 169 14.58 -24.33 21.33
N CYS A 170 13.29 -24.51 21.00
CA CYS A 170 12.82 -25.70 20.28
C CYS A 170 13.42 -25.79 18.87
N GLY A 171 13.27 -24.73 18.07
CA GLY A 171 13.72 -24.64 16.70
C GLY A 171 13.13 -25.67 15.74
N SER A 172 12.21 -26.55 16.17
CA SER A 172 11.58 -27.58 15.32
C SER A 172 11.12 -26.93 14.01
N LYS A 173 11.34 -27.58 12.86
CA LYS A 173 10.99 -27.04 11.54
C LYS A 173 9.76 -27.76 11.00
N SER A 174 8.74 -27.00 10.59
CA SER A 174 7.55 -27.53 9.92
C SER A 174 6.95 -26.47 8.99
N LYS A 175 5.82 -26.78 8.37
CA LYS A 175 5.00 -25.78 7.68
C LYS A 175 4.11 -25.06 8.71
N CYS A 176 4.04 -23.73 8.64
CA CYS A 176 3.00 -22.99 9.37
C CYS A 176 1.62 -23.25 8.72
N ALA A 177 0.53 -22.79 9.35
CA ALA A 177 -0.83 -22.98 8.84
C ALA A 177 -1.00 -22.48 7.38
N HIS A 178 -0.21 -21.48 7.00
CA HIS A 178 -0.16 -20.91 5.64
C HIS A 178 0.76 -21.68 4.66
N GLY A 179 1.26 -22.87 5.02
CA GLY A 179 2.06 -23.73 4.14
C GLY A 179 3.56 -23.41 4.03
N ASN A 180 4.02 -22.28 4.59
CA ASN A 180 5.41 -21.84 4.54
C ASN A 180 6.30 -22.56 5.56
N LYS A 181 7.57 -22.81 5.21
CA LYS A 181 8.55 -23.38 6.13
C LYS A 181 8.83 -22.38 7.27
N SER A 182 8.59 -22.78 8.51
CA SER A 182 8.88 -22.00 9.71
C SER A 182 9.57 -22.86 10.78
N SER A 183 10.16 -22.22 11.79
CA SER A 183 10.75 -22.87 12.95
C SER A 183 10.13 -22.38 14.25
N CYS A 184 9.84 -23.31 15.17
CA CYS A 184 9.33 -22.98 16.50
C CYS A 184 10.36 -22.15 17.30
N GLN A 185 9.96 -20.96 17.76
CA GLN A 185 10.81 -20.06 18.55
C GLN A 185 10.57 -20.16 20.05
N LYS A 186 9.61 -20.98 20.49
CA LYS A 186 9.33 -21.20 21.92
C LYS A 186 10.48 -21.98 22.58
N PRO A 187 10.63 -21.88 23.91
CA PRO A 187 11.49 -22.79 24.67
C PRO A 187 11.18 -24.25 24.34
N CYS A 188 12.16 -25.14 24.35
CA CYS A 188 11.93 -26.54 23.98
C CYS A 188 10.91 -27.20 24.90
N HIS A 189 9.72 -27.50 24.36
CA HIS A 189 8.56 -27.91 25.15
C HIS A 189 8.04 -29.28 24.69
N PRO A 190 7.39 -30.07 25.58
CA PRO A 190 6.54 -31.18 25.15
C PRO A 190 5.26 -30.65 24.50
N GLY A 191 4.57 -31.47 23.72
CA GLY A 191 3.33 -31.06 23.05
C GLY A 191 3.54 -30.48 21.65
N PRO A 192 2.47 -29.95 21.03
CA PRO A 192 2.51 -29.45 19.66
C PRO A 192 3.28 -28.14 19.57
N CYS A 193 4.16 -28.01 18.56
CA CYS A 193 4.81 -26.72 18.29
C CYS A 193 3.86 -25.78 17.55
N GLU A 194 3.82 -24.52 18.00
CA GLU A 194 3.24 -23.43 17.23
C GLU A 194 4.29 -22.85 16.29
N TYR A 195 3.99 -22.92 14.99
CA TYR A 195 4.83 -22.34 13.95
C TYR A 195 4.23 -20.99 13.57
N GLU A 196 4.61 -19.96 14.30
CA GLU A 196 4.38 -18.59 13.85
C GLU A 196 5.03 -18.46 12.47
N CYS A 197 4.27 -18.05 11.44
CA CYS A 197 4.94 -17.68 10.21
C CYS A 197 5.77 -16.44 10.58
N GLY A 198 7.10 -16.57 10.54
CA GLY A 198 7.98 -15.41 10.61
C GLY A 198 7.42 -14.39 9.62
N ARG A 199 7.33 -13.11 10.05
CA ARG A 199 6.79 -12.00 9.25
C ARG A 199 7.05 -12.31 7.80
N ILE A 200 5.97 -12.54 7.04
CA ILE A 200 6.08 -12.62 5.60
C ILE A 200 6.75 -11.30 5.25
N LEU A 201 8.05 -11.34 4.91
CA LEU A 201 8.63 -10.34 4.03
C LEU A 201 7.85 -10.58 2.76
N ALA A 202 6.71 -9.90 2.69
CA ALA A 202 5.86 -9.96 1.53
C ALA A 202 6.77 -9.56 0.38
N GLY A 203 6.64 -10.21 -0.78
CA GLY A 203 7.42 -9.75 -1.94
C GLY A 203 7.18 -8.24 -2.13
N PRO A 204 8.09 -7.50 -2.78
CA PRO A 204 7.95 -6.05 -2.94
C PRO A 204 6.56 -5.62 -3.43
N GLU A 205 5.91 -6.42 -4.26
CA GLU A 205 4.54 -6.21 -4.72
C GLU A 205 3.48 -6.32 -3.60
N THR A 206 3.61 -7.29 -2.70
CA THR A 206 2.68 -7.46 -1.58
C THR A 206 2.94 -6.42 -0.49
N GLU A 207 4.20 -6.00 -0.29
CA GLU A 207 4.54 -4.86 0.57
C GLU A 207 3.93 -3.58 0.01
N TRP A 208 4.07 -3.35 -1.29
CA TRP A 208 3.43 -2.23 -2.00
C TRP A 208 1.90 -2.24 -1.82
N TYR A 209 1.27 -3.39 -2.09
CA TYR A 209 -0.17 -3.54 -1.92
C TYR A 209 -0.61 -3.21 -0.48
N ASN A 210 0.06 -3.78 0.52
CA ASN A 210 -0.28 -3.54 1.93
C ASN A 210 -0.02 -2.09 2.35
N GLN A 211 0.99 -1.43 1.76
CA GLN A 211 1.26 -0.02 1.97
C GLN A 211 0.15 0.85 1.38
N MET A 212 -0.30 0.54 0.16
CA MET A 212 -1.14 1.42 -0.64
C MET A 212 -2.65 1.19 -0.52
N LYS A 213 -3.09 -0.03 -0.20
CA LYS A 213 -4.52 -0.43 -0.23
C LYS A 213 -5.45 0.51 0.54
N ASP A 214 -5.02 1.02 1.69
CA ASP A 214 -5.86 1.86 2.57
C ASP A 214 -5.64 3.36 2.34
N SER A 215 -4.86 3.73 1.32
CA SER A 215 -4.43 5.12 1.09
C SER A 215 -5.58 6.10 0.96
N CYS A 216 -6.71 5.64 0.38
CA CYS A 216 -7.84 6.51 0.08
C CYS A 216 -9.03 6.31 1.01
N GLN A 217 -8.80 5.63 2.13
CA GLN A 217 -9.80 5.55 3.19
C GLN A 217 -10.12 6.94 3.73
N GLY A 218 -11.39 7.33 3.70
CA GLY A 218 -11.87 8.64 4.17
C GLY A 218 -11.81 9.78 3.15
N PHE A 219 -11.72 9.46 1.86
CA PHE A 219 -11.86 10.40 0.74
C PHE A 219 -13.07 10.01 -0.12
N GLU A 220 -13.89 10.98 -0.48
CA GLU A 220 -15.20 10.78 -1.14
C GLU A 220 -15.11 10.76 -2.67
N THR A 221 -14.05 11.29 -3.27
CA THR A 221 -13.85 11.28 -4.73
C THR A 221 -12.57 10.55 -5.13
N ARG A 222 -12.59 9.93 -6.30
CA ARG A 222 -11.44 9.33 -7.00
C ARG A 222 -11.24 10.00 -8.35
N VAL A 223 -9.98 10.22 -8.71
CA VAL A 223 -9.58 10.74 -10.02
C VAL A 223 -8.44 9.89 -10.53
N GLU A 224 -8.61 9.23 -11.68
CA GLU A 224 -7.46 8.60 -12.35
C GLU A 224 -6.59 9.72 -12.92
N ILE A 225 -5.30 9.70 -12.61
CA ILE A 225 -4.36 10.72 -13.09
C ILE A 225 -3.31 10.16 -14.05
N GLY A 226 -3.41 8.89 -14.43
CA GLY A 226 -2.50 8.19 -15.37
C GLY A 226 -1.55 7.22 -14.66
N THR A 227 -0.43 6.88 -15.29
CA THR A 227 0.55 5.90 -14.75
C THR A 227 2.00 6.34 -14.93
N HIS A 228 2.38 6.69 -16.15
CA HIS A 228 3.74 7.11 -16.51
C HIS A 228 3.83 8.49 -17.16
N PHE A 229 2.70 9.00 -17.64
CA PHE A 229 2.56 10.30 -18.26
C PHE A 229 1.33 10.99 -17.66
N ALA A 230 1.35 12.31 -17.63
CA ALA A 230 0.20 13.12 -17.30
C ALA A 230 -0.98 12.76 -18.21
N ALA A 231 -2.12 12.47 -17.58
CA ALA A 231 -3.37 12.39 -18.29
C ALA A 231 -3.68 13.75 -18.94
N SER A 232 -4.36 13.74 -20.09
CA SER A 232 -4.96 14.95 -20.66
C SER A 232 -6.44 15.08 -20.32
N THR A 233 -7.05 14.01 -19.81
CA THR A 233 -8.45 13.95 -19.40
C THR A 233 -8.52 13.36 -17.99
N TYR A 234 -9.29 14.01 -17.13
CA TYR A 234 -9.42 13.68 -15.72
C TYR A 234 -10.89 13.50 -15.39
N THR A 235 -11.26 12.30 -14.95
CA THR A 235 -12.64 11.99 -14.55
C THR A 235 -12.71 11.93 -13.04
N LEU A 236 -13.43 12.88 -12.45
CA LEU A 236 -13.73 12.93 -11.03
C LEU A 236 -14.98 12.08 -10.78
N ARG A 237 -14.80 10.96 -10.09
CA ARG A 237 -15.86 10.02 -9.71
C ARG A 237 -16.10 10.10 -8.21
N SER A 238 -17.26 10.61 -7.82
CA SER A 238 -17.71 10.57 -6.42
C SER A 238 -18.10 9.13 -6.04
N LEU A 239 -17.86 8.76 -4.79
CA LEU A 239 -18.38 7.53 -4.20
C LEU A 239 -19.89 7.62 -3.93
N ASN A 240 -20.46 8.82 -3.93
CA ASN A 240 -21.90 9.02 -3.90
C ASN A 240 -22.45 8.89 -5.33
N ALA A 241 -23.16 7.78 -5.59
CA ALA A 241 -23.71 7.45 -6.90
C ALA A 241 -24.74 8.46 -7.44
N SER A 242 -25.26 9.37 -6.60
CA SER A 242 -26.16 10.45 -7.04
C SER A 242 -25.42 11.61 -7.71
N ILE A 243 -24.10 11.68 -7.61
CA ILE A 243 -23.28 12.72 -8.23
C ILE A 243 -22.73 12.17 -9.54
N GLU A 244 -23.05 12.84 -10.64
CA GLU A 244 -22.54 12.48 -11.96
C GLU A 244 -21.02 12.69 -12.06
N ASN A 245 -20.37 11.86 -12.88
CA ASN A 245 -18.94 11.98 -13.15
C ASN A 245 -18.64 13.34 -13.79
N GLN A 246 -17.67 14.05 -13.22
CA GLN A 246 -17.22 15.34 -13.75
C GLN A 246 -15.94 15.12 -14.56
N THR A 247 -15.87 15.71 -15.76
CA THR A 247 -14.70 15.54 -16.64
C THR A 247 -13.99 16.88 -16.82
N PHE A 248 -12.68 16.84 -16.60
CA PHE A 248 -11.77 17.96 -16.83
C PHE A 248 -10.73 17.60 -17.88
N TYR A 249 -10.28 18.61 -18.60
CA TYR A 249 -9.32 18.52 -19.69
C TYR A 249 -8.12 19.40 -19.38
N LEU A 250 -6.93 18.87 -19.59
CA LEU A 250 -5.67 19.58 -19.38
C LEU A 250 -4.97 19.80 -20.73
N ALA A 251 -4.59 21.04 -21.00
CA ALA A 251 -3.79 21.39 -22.18
C ALA A 251 -2.80 22.52 -21.89
N PRO A 252 -1.62 22.52 -22.54
CA PRO A 252 -0.73 23.67 -22.55
C PRO A 252 -1.25 24.75 -23.50
N ILE A 253 -1.18 26.01 -23.08
CA ILE A 253 -1.63 27.19 -23.82
C ILE A 253 -0.44 28.14 -23.99
N ILE A 254 -0.32 28.73 -25.18
CA ILE A 254 0.72 29.71 -25.51
C ILE A 254 0.06 30.99 -25.99
N THR A 255 0.31 32.10 -25.29
CA THR A 255 -0.18 33.44 -25.62
C THR A 255 1.00 34.43 -25.57
N PRO A 256 1.95 34.30 -26.51
CA PRO A 256 3.21 35.02 -26.41
C PRO A 256 3.01 36.51 -26.69
N GLN A 257 3.67 37.36 -25.90
CA GLN A 257 3.72 38.79 -26.14
C GLN A 257 5.18 39.20 -26.33
N PHE A 258 5.53 39.71 -27.51
CA PHE A 258 6.91 40.03 -27.86
C PHE A 258 7.53 41.01 -26.84
N GLY A 259 8.69 40.65 -26.30
CA GLY A 259 9.42 41.46 -25.32
C GLY A 259 8.80 41.51 -23.92
N SER A 260 7.67 40.83 -23.69
CA SER A 260 7.04 40.74 -22.37
C SER A 260 7.67 39.63 -21.54
N LYS A 261 7.75 39.85 -20.23
CA LYS A 261 8.01 38.81 -19.22
C LYS A 261 6.82 38.68 -18.26
N ALA A 262 5.64 39.11 -18.71
CA ALA A 262 4.43 38.99 -17.93
C ALA A 262 4.07 37.50 -17.75
N PRO A 263 3.42 37.14 -16.62
CA PRO A 263 2.84 35.82 -16.44
C PRO A 263 1.79 35.49 -17.52
N TYR A 264 1.47 34.21 -17.63
CA TYR A 264 0.51 33.64 -18.57
C TYR A 264 0.89 33.85 -20.05
N GLN A 265 2.18 33.86 -20.37
CA GLN A 265 2.63 33.70 -21.77
C GLN A 265 2.67 32.24 -22.21
N TYR A 266 2.94 31.36 -21.25
CA TYR A 266 2.86 29.91 -21.38
C TYR A 266 2.30 29.37 -20.07
N PHE A 267 1.21 28.62 -20.14
CA PHE A 267 0.52 28.10 -18.96
C PHE A 267 -0.24 26.83 -19.30
N HIS A 268 -0.60 26.05 -18.29
CA HIS A 268 -1.46 24.88 -18.46
C HIS A 268 -2.88 25.22 -18.00
N ARG A 269 -3.86 24.95 -18.86
CA ARG A 269 -5.28 25.15 -18.56
C ARG A 269 -5.93 23.82 -18.21
N PHE A 270 -6.56 23.78 -17.04
CA PHE A 270 -7.38 22.68 -16.56
C PHE A 270 -8.86 23.10 -16.58
N SER A 271 -9.61 22.69 -17.60
CA SER A 271 -10.98 23.16 -17.86
C SER A 271 -12.01 22.05 -17.75
N GLY A 272 -13.19 22.33 -17.21
CA GLY A 272 -14.30 21.38 -17.10
C GLY A 272 -15.52 22.00 -16.45
N SER A 273 -16.36 21.17 -15.87
CA SER A 273 -17.50 21.60 -15.05
C SER A 273 -17.48 20.80 -13.75
N THR A 274 -17.69 21.47 -12.62
CA THR A 274 -18.01 20.79 -11.37
C THR A 274 -19.51 20.48 -11.33
N ALA A 275 -19.97 19.73 -10.33
CA ALA A 275 -21.41 19.53 -10.11
C ALA A 275 -22.15 20.84 -9.76
N ASN A 276 -21.41 21.87 -9.29
CA ASN A 276 -21.98 23.11 -8.80
C ASN A 276 -21.74 24.29 -9.75
N THR A 277 -20.69 24.22 -10.56
CA THR A 277 -20.24 25.32 -11.41
C THR A 277 -19.92 24.81 -12.83
N PRO A 278 -20.70 25.24 -13.84
CA PRO A 278 -20.41 24.90 -15.22
C PRO A 278 -19.28 25.77 -15.80
N ASN A 279 -18.57 25.24 -16.80
CA ASN A 279 -17.68 26.00 -17.67
C ASN A 279 -16.57 26.75 -16.92
N TYR A 280 -15.86 26.01 -16.10
CA TYR A 280 -14.83 26.47 -15.19
C TYR A 280 -13.45 26.10 -15.70
N ALA A 281 -12.43 26.93 -15.45
CA ALA A 281 -11.05 26.58 -15.71
C ALA A 281 -10.06 27.15 -14.70
N ILE A 282 -8.93 26.47 -14.56
CA ILE A 282 -7.78 26.93 -13.79
C ILE A 282 -6.59 27.01 -14.72
N ASP A 283 -6.03 28.20 -14.86
CA ASP A 283 -4.76 28.42 -15.54
C ASP A 283 -3.64 28.37 -14.50
N VAL A 284 -2.62 27.56 -14.78
CA VAL A 284 -1.43 27.41 -13.92
C VAL A 284 -0.20 27.78 -14.72
N ASP A 285 0.49 28.85 -14.31
CA ASP A 285 1.78 29.25 -14.84
C ASP A 285 2.87 28.83 -13.84
N ILE A 286 3.48 27.69 -14.14
CA ILE A 286 4.50 27.06 -13.30
C ILE A 286 5.76 27.91 -13.23
N ASP A 287 6.18 28.49 -14.36
CA ASP A 287 7.44 29.22 -14.47
C ASP A 287 7.38 30.55 -13.67
N HIS A 288 6.20 31.15 -13.53
CA HIS A 288 5.98 32.35 -12.72
C HIS A 288 5.41 32.07 -11.32
N GLY A 289 5.04 30.82 -11.00
CA GLY A 289 4.49 30.46 -9.69
C GLY A 289 3.11 31.05 -9.42
N VAL A 290 2.28 31.22 -10.45
CA VAL A 290 0.95 31.85 -10.33
C VAL A 290 -0.14 30.99 -10.91
N TRP A 291 -1.37 31.20 -10.42
CA TRP A 291 -2.55 30.57 -10.97
C TRP A 291 -3.76 31.51 -10.92
N ARG A 292 -4.75 31.22 -11.76
CA ARG A 292 -6.04 31.94 -11.79
C ARG A 292 -7.19 31.02 -12.13
N GLU A 293 -8.33 31.30 -11.53
CA GLU A 293 -9.61 30.68 -11.79
C GLU A 293 -10.42 31.54 -12.77
N LEU A 294 -10.96 30.90 -13.81
CA LEU A 294 -11.74 31.51 -14.87
C LEU A 294 -13.13 30.86 -14.97
N HIS A 295 -14.15 31.69 -15.16
CA HIS A 295 -15.52 31.25 -15.44
C HIS A 295 -15.90 31.69 -16.85
N PHE A 296 -16.30 30.74 -17.69
CA PHE A 296 -16.67 30.99 -19.08
C PHE A 296 -18.20 30.97 -19.26
N ASN A 297 -18.68 31.73 -20.24
CA ASN A 297 -20.09 31.72 -20.62
C ASN A 297 -20.51 30.43 -21.36
N GLY A 298 -19.54 29.62 -21.82
CA GLY A 298 -19.75 28.39 -22.58
C GLY A 298 -18.61 27.41 -22.38
N THR A 299 -18.74 26.20 -22.93
CA THR A 299 -17.74 25.14 -22.77
C THR A 299 -16.41 25.51 -23.42
N ASP A 300 -15.31 25.16 -22.76
CA ASP A 300 -13.96 25.30 -23.33
C ASP A 300 -13.67 24.16 -24.31
N GLU A 301 -14.32 24.22 -25.48
CA GLU A 301 -14.13 23.24 -26.55
C GLU A 301 -12.68 23.21 -27.07
N LEU A 302 -11.95 24.30 -26.89
CA LEU A 302 -10.54 24.41 -27.26
C LEU A 302 -9.69 23.44 -26.43
N THR A 303 -9.69 23.61 -25.11
CA THR A 303 -8.89 22.78 -24.20
C THR A 303 -9.30 21.32 -24.32
N LYS A 304 -10.60 21.06 -24.46
CA LYS A 304 -11.15 19.71 -24.70
C LYS A 304 -10.65 19.09 -26.00
N TRP A 305 -10.65 19.83 -27.11
CA TRP A 305 -10.13 19.34 -28.39
C TRP A 305 -8.63 19.00 -28.29
N TRP A 306 -7.86 19.89 -27.68
CA TRP A 306 -6.42 19.71 -27.48
C TRP A 306 -6.11 18.47 -26.64
N ALA A 307 -6.81 18.31 -25.51
CA ALA A 307 -6.68 17.15 -24.63
C ALA A 307 -7.03 15.83 -25.35
N SER A 308 -8.04 15.86 -26.23
CA SER A 308 -8.50 14.70 -27.00
C SER A 308 -7.55 14.35 -28.17
N GLY A 309 -6.89 15.34 -28.76
CA GLY A 309 -6.05 15.21 -29.96
C GLY A 309 -4.58 14.84 -29.73
N ARG A 310 -4.07 14.94 -28.50
CA ARG A 310 -2.63 14.83 -28.16
C ARG A 310 -1.97 13.51 -28.59
N LYS A 311 -2.73 12.43 -28.78
CA LYS A 311 -2.19 11.12 -29.23
C LYS A 311 -1.96 11.01 -30.75
N LYS A 312 -2.40 11.97 -31.59
CA LYS A 312 -2.50 11.75 -33.06
C LYS A 312 -1.86 12.78 -34.01
N TYR A 313 -1.32 13.92 -33.56
CA TYR A 313 -0.85 14.96 -34.50
C TYR A 313 0.52 15.55 -34.15
N PRO A 314 1.58 15.35 -34.97
CA PRO A 314 2.93 15.82 -34.67
C PRO A 314 3.30 17.23 -35.17
N SER A 315 2.44 17.97 -35.89
CA SER A 315 2.99 19.06 -36.73
C SER A 315 2.15 20.31 -36.99
N VAL A 316 0.98 20.48 -36.37
CA VAL A 316 0.24 21.76 -36.49
C VAL A 316 -0.39 22.10 -35.15
N HIS A 317 0.19 23.08 -34.45
CA HIS A 317 -0.49 23.77 -33.36
C HIS A 317 -1.50 24.73 -33.98
N PRO A 318 -2.80 24.53 -33.78
CA PRO A 318 -3.76 25.52 -34.27
C PRO A 318 -3.58 26.80 -33.43
N ILE A 319 -3.54 27.94 -34.10
CA ILE A 319 -3.66 29.24 -33.46
C ILE A 319 -5.14 29.41 -33.17
N PHE A 320 -5.51 29.49 -31.90
CA PHE A 320 -6.89 29.70 -31.51
C PHE A 320 -7.06 31.15 -31.09
N ASP A 321 -8.10 31.78 -31.63
CA ASP A 321 -8.52 33.10 -31.18
C ASP A 321 -8.87 33.02 -29.69
N ASN A 322 -8.38 34.00 -28.94
CA ASN A 322 -8.61 34.14 -27.50
C ASN A 322 -10.09 33.86 -27.19
N ILE A 323 -10.35 32.87 -26.32
CA ILE A 323 -11.62 32.88 -25.58
C ILE A 323 -11.64 34.23 -24.88
N ASN A 324 -12.59 35.10 -25.26
CA ASN A 324 -12.76 36.42 -24.65
C ASN A 324 -13.02 36.23 -23.16
N THR A 325 -11.93 36.22 -22.39
CA THR A 325 -11.93 36.33 -20.95
C THR A 325 -12.17 37.80 -20.68
N ASN A 326 -13.44 38.20 -20.61
CA ASN A 326 -13.75 39.51 -20.08
C ASN A 326 -13.07 39.60 -18.70
N GLU A 327 -12.44 40.72 -18.33
CA GLU A 327 -11.70 40.85 -17.06
C GLU A 327 -12.56 40.50 -15.81
N SER A 328 -13.88 40.48 -15.96
CA SER A 328 -14.88 39.97 -15.00
C SER A 328 -15.00 38.43 -14.89
N ALA A 329 -14.24 37.66 -15.68
CA ALA A 329 -14.24 36.19 -15.69
C ALA A 329 -13.26 35.58 -14.66
N THR A 330 -12.26 36.35 -14.20
CA THR A 330 -11.33 35.88 -13.17
C THR A 330 -11.97 36.03 -11.80
N LYS A 331 -12.32 34.91 -11.15
CA LYS A 331 -12.95 34.96 -9.81
C LYS A 331 -11.95 34.90 -8.68
N LEU A 332 -10.87 34.13 -8.85
CA LEU A 332 -9.83 33.94 -7.84
C LEU A 332 -8.47 33.84 -8.52
N ASN A 333 -7.42 34.26 -7.82
CA ASN A 333 -6.04 34.08 -8.23
C ASN A 333 -5.16 33.89 -7.00
N GLY A 334 -3.94 33.42 -7.22
CA GLY A 334 -3.01 33.22 -6.13
C GLY A 334 -1.61 32.87 -6.61
N THR A 335 -0.73 32.69 -5.63
CA THR A 335 0.66 32.32 -5.85
C THR A 335 0.98 30.98 -5.21
N PHE A 336 1.98 30.29 -5.74
CA PHE A 336 2.61 29.16 -5.09
C PHE A 336 4.13 29.28 -5.16
N VAL A 337 4.80 28.79 -4.13
CA VAL A 337 6.25 28.88 -4.00
C VAL A 337 6.82 27.49 -3.74
N THR A 338 7.83 27.12 -4.52
CA THR A 338 8.60 25.90 -4.29
C THR A 338 9.53 26.07 -3.09
N ARG A 339 9.44 25.17 -2.12
CA ARG A 339 10.31 25.11 -0.94
C ARG A 339 10.68 23.66 -0.64
N ASN A 340 11.98 23.35 -0.66
CA ASN A 340 12.51 22.05 -0.23
C ASN A 340 11.80 20.82 -0.86
N GLY A 341 11.47 20.87 -2.15
CA GLY A 341 10.78 19.76 -2.81
C GLY A 341 9.25 19.76 -2.69
N HIS A 342 8.66 20.80 -2.10
CA HIS A 342 7.24 20.96 -1.84
C HIS A 342 6.72 22.27 -2.43
N LEU A 343 5.41 22.39 -2.66
CA LEU A 343 4.77 23.66 -2.98
C LEU A 343 4.02 24.18 -1.77
N TRP A 344 4.17 25.47 -1.51
CA TRP A 344 3.44 26.20 -0.50
C TRP A 344 2.54 27.24 -1.17
N LEU A 345 1.25 27.23 -0.82
CA LEU A 345 0.23 28.14 -1.32
C LEU A 345 -0.25 29.01 -0.14
N PRO A 346 0.45 30.13 0.14
CA PRO A 346 0.20 30.92 1.33
C PRO A 346 -1.20 31.52 1.37
N ASP A 347 -1.72 31.95 0.21
CA ASP A 347 -3.01 32.63 0.11
C ASP A 347 -4.21 31.71 0.39
N PHE A 348 -3.98 30.39 0.42
CA PHE A 348 -5.00 29.34 0.53
C PHE A 348 -4.75 28.38 1.69
N ASP A 349 -3.75 28.66 2.54
CA ASP A 349 -3.33 27.77 3.64
C ASP A 349 -3.08 26.32 3.18
N LEU A 350 -2.55 26.10 1.96
CA LEU A 350 -2.27 24.75 1.45
C LEU A 350 -0.78 24.46 1.33
N ILE A 351 -0.41 23.20 1.56
CA ILE A 351 0.90 22.64 1.22
C ILE A 351 0.70 21.41 0.34
N ILE A 352 1.39 21.36 -0.80
CA ILE A 352 1.50 20.18 -1.65
C ILE A 352 2.89 19.57 -1.43
N GLN A 353 2.94 18.49 -0.67
CA GLN A 353 4.18 17.80 -0.33
C GLN A 353 4.57 16.77 -1.39
N GLY A 354 5.85 16.74 -1.75
CA GLY A 354 6.47 15.74 -2.63
C GLY A 354 6.30 15.98 -4.13
N LEU A 355 5.59 17.03 -4.55
CA LEU A 355 5.34 17.30 -5.97
C LEU A 355 6.62 17.69 -6.72
N GLU A 356 7.41 18.64 -6.21
CA GLU A 356 8.68 19.00 -6.87
C GLU A 356 9.72 17.89 -6.74
N ASP A 357 9.75 17.18 -5.60
CA ASP A 357 10.62 15.99 -5.46
C ASP A 357 10.29 14.93 -6.53
N SER A 358 9.00 14.75 -6.86
CA SER A 358 8.57 13.79 -7.87
C SER A 358 9.09 14.09 -9.27
N ARG A 359 9.50 15.33 -9.54
CA ARG A 359 10.17 15.72 -10.80
C ARG A 359 11.50 15.04 -11.02
N ASN A 360 12.27 14.89 -9.95
CA ASN A 360 13.58 14.25 -10.02
C ASN A 360 13.47 12.75 -9.70
N HIS A 361 12.37 12.32 -9.10
CA HIS A 361 12.15 10.98 -8.56
C HIS A 361 10.71 10.52 -8.82
N ALA A 362 10.45 9.95 -10.00
CA ALA A 362 9.11 9.46 -10.38
C ALA A 362 8.56 8.42 -9.38
N GLU A 363 9.41 7.74 -8.62
CA GLU A 363 9.02 6.86 -7.53
C GLU A 363 8.24 7.54 -6.40
N ILE A 364 8.29 8.88 -6.32
CA ILE A 364 7.59 9.70 -5.32
C ILE A 364 6.16 10.03 -5.72
N GLU A 365 5.80 9.99 -7.01
CA GLU A 365 4.45 10.34 -7.49
C GLU A 365 3.32 9.68 -6.70
N PRO A 366 3.41 8.40 -6.27
CA PRO A 366 2.36 7.76 -5.47
C PRO A 366 2.19 8.29 -4.05
N PHE A 367 3.08 9.17 -3.58
CA PHE A 367 3.16 9.63 -2.20
C PHE A 367 2.88 11.13 -2.02
N ILE A 368 2.49 11.84 -3.08
CA ILE A 368 2.10 13.26 -3.05
C ILE A 368 0.88 13.45 -2.14
N ARG A 369 0.91 14.51 -1.33
CA ARG A 369 -0.14 14.84 -0.36
C ARG A 369 -0.43 16.33 -0.36
N VAL A 370 -1.70 16.68 -0.28
CA VAL A 370 -2.17 18.06 -0.10
C VAL A 370 -2.68 18.20 1.32
N PHE A 371 -2.07 19.11 2.07
CA PHE A 371 -2.43 19.45 3.43
C PHE A 371 -3.16 20.78 3.47
N ASP A 372 -4.33 20.80 4.10
CA ASP A 372 -4.95 21.99 4.64
C ASP A 372 -4.24 22.36 5.95
N THR A 373 -3.63 23.54 5.95
CA THR A 373 -2.84 24.07 7.07
C THR A 373 -3.59 25.09 7.89
N GLN A 374 -4.85 25.36 7.56
CA GLN A 374 -5.68 26.30 8.31
C GLN A 374 -5.79 25.84 9.78
N GLY A 375 -5.41 26.74 10.69
CA GLY A 375 -5.43 26.46 12.13
C GLY A 375 -4.36 25.47 12.62
N LEU A 376 -3.44 25.02 11.77
CA LEU A 376 -2.30 24.22 12.22
C LEU A 376 -1.26 25.10 12.94
N PRO A 377 -0.60 24.59 14.00
CA PRO A 377 0.51 25.29 14.62
C PRO A 377 1.64 25.55 13.63
N HIS A 378 2.27 26.73 13.69
CA HIS A 378 3.39 27.09 12.81
C HIS A 378 4.50 26.04 12.77
N SER A 379 4.83 25.43 13.92
CA SER A 379 5.82 24.34 14.01
C SER A 379 5.45 23.09 13.21
N ARG A 380 4.15 22.81 13.03
CA ARG A 380 3.66 21.71 12.19
C ARG A 380 3.78 22.07 10.72
N THR A 381 3.39 23.28 10.34
CA THR A 381 3.52 23.80 8.96
C THR A 381 4.99 23.78 8.49
N GLU A 382 5.92 24.26 9.32
CA GLU A 382 7.37 24.21 9.04
C GLU A 382 7.88 22.77 8.90
N LYS A 383 7.36 21.84 9.71
CA LYS A 383 7.72 20.42 9.58
C LYS A 383 7.21 19.81 8.26
N LEU A 384 6.02 20.22 7.79
CA LEU A 384 5.49 19.79 6.49
C LEU A 384 6.31 20.33 5.32
N LEU A 385 6.91 21.51 5.46
CA LEU A 385 7.81 22.14 4.48
C LEU A 385 9.28 21.68 4.58
N SER A 386 9.59 20.78 5.52
CA SER A 386 10.97 20.33 5.72
C SER A 386 11.40 19.36 4.62
N PRO A 387 12.66 19.42 4.15
CA PRO A 387 13.16 18.53 3.09
C PRO A 387 13.14 17.05 3.49
N LYS A 388 13.15 16.77 4.80
CA LYS A 388 13.07 15.42 5.35
C LYS A 388 11.63 15.13 5.75
N TRP A 389 10.89 14.55 4.81
CA TRP A 389 9.53 14.14 5.04
C TRP A 389 9.41 12.61 5.03
N ASN A 390 8.52 12.10 5.88
CA ASN A 390 8.21 10.67 5.93
C ASN A 390 6.77 10.47 5.46
N TRP A 391 6.60 9.55 4.51
CA TRP A 391 5.29 9.08 4.16
C TRP A 391 4.82 8.03 5.17
N ASN A 392 3.52 8.03 5.47
CA ASN A 392 2.87 6.92 6.16
C ASN A 392 1.39 6.87 5.73
N ASN A 393 0.77 5.72 5.92
CA ASN A 393 -0.63 5.47 5.59
C ASN A 393 -1.61 5.86 6.72
N ARG A 394 -1.16 6.51 7.79
CA ARG A 394 -2.06 6.90 8.89
C ARG A 394 -3.00 7.99 8.43
N ARG A 395 -4.22 7.92 8.93
CA ARG A 395 -5.21 8.99 8.75
C ARG A 395 -4.70 10.27 9.40
N ASP A 396 -4.60 11.34 8.62
CA ASP A 396 -4.36 12.70 9.09
C ASP A 396 -5.54 13.56 8.59
N PRO A 397 -6.32 14.18 9.50
CA PRO A 397 -7.47 14.97 9.10
C PRO A 397 -7.12 16.18 8.24
N SER A 398 -5.89 16.69 8.36
CA SER A 398 -5.39 17.81 7.55
C SER A 398 -5.09 17.43 6.11
N ILE A 399 -4.98 16.14 5.77
CA ILE A 399 -4.81 15.72 4.38
C ILE A 399 -6.16 15.83 3.67
N VAL A 400 -6.20 16.64 2.63
CA VAL A 400 -7.41 16.91 1.83
C VAL A 400 -7.35 16.28 0.45
N MET A 401 -6.15 16.02 -0.05
CA MET A 401 -5.92 15.18 -1.22
C MET A 401 -4.66 14.35 -1.07
N ARG A 402 -4.58 13.24 -1.77
CA ARG A 402 -3.35 12.48 -1.90
C ARG A 402 -3.38 11.57 -3.10
N THR A 403 -2.21 11.32 -3.65
CA THR A 403 -2.03 10.27 -4.63
C THR A 403 -2.00 8.90 -3.94
N ALA A 404 -2.38 7.88 -4.69
CA ALA A 404 -2.20 6.48 -4.34
C ALA A 404 -2.02 5.69 -5.62
N SER A 405 -1.14 4.69 -5.57
CA SER A 405 -1.03 3.76 -6.70
C SER A 405 -1.39 2.35 -6.28
N PHE A 406 -2.49 1.87 -6.85
CA PHE A 406 -3.13 0.62 -6.49
C PHE A 406 -2.62 -0.55 -7.35
N GLY A 407 -2.92 -1.76 -6.87
CA GLY A 407 -2.52 -3.01 -7.52
C GLY A 407 -1.10 -3.46 -7.15
N HIS A 408 -0.71 -4.61 -7.70
CA HIS A 408 0.63 -5.18 -7.53
C HIS A 408 1.59 -4.52 -8.54
N GLY A 409 2.52 -3.68 -8.08
CA GLY A 409 3.59 -3.13 -8.92
C GLY A 409 3.27 -1.84 -9.69
N LYS A 410 2.66 -0.83 -9.02
CA LYS A 410 2.42 0.52 -9.58
C LYS A 410 1.56 0.57 -10.85
N GLN A 411 0.46 -0.19 -10.88
CA GLN A 411 -0.33 -0.40 -12.11
C GLN A 411 -1.20 0.80 -12.50
N ARG A 412 -1.68 1.57 -11.52
CA ARG A 412 -2.56 2.75 -11.71
C ARG A 412 -2.18 3.83 -10.72
N LEU A 413 -2.18 5.11 -11.10
CA LEU A 413 -2.03 6.24 -10.18
C LEU A 413 -3.34 7.03 -10.11
N ASP A 414 -3.89 7.09 -8.91
CA ASP A 414 -5.13 7.80 -8.61
C ASP A 414 -4.84 8.97 -7.67
N MET A 415 -5.64 10.03 -7.79
CA MET A 415 -5.81 11.06 -6.77
C MET A 415 -7.08 10.78 -5.97
N CYS A 416 -6.96 10.85 -4.66
CA CYS A 416 -8.05 10.69 -3.71
C CYS A 416 -8.33 12.03 -3.07
N VAL A 417 -9.59 12.47 -3.18
CA VAL A 417 -9.99 13.86 -2.94
C VAL A 417 -11.11 13.92 -1.92
N LYS A 418 -10.98 14.84 -0.96
CA LYS A 418 -12.09 15.24 -0.11
C LYS A 418 -12.99 16.23 -0.84
N GLU A 419 -14.28 15.99 -0.80
CA GLU A 419 -15.25 16.80 -1.56
C GLU A 419 -15.46 18.20 -0.95
N ASN A 420 -15.50 18.27 0.39
CA ASN A 420 -15.88 19.48 1.12
C ASN A 420 -14.79 19.92 2.12
N PHE A 421 -13.65 20.43 1.63
CA PHE A 421 -12.60 20.96 2.52
C PHE A 421 -12.30 22.45 2.34
N TYR A 422 -12.73 23.07 1.23
CA TYR A 422 -12.49 24.47 1.01
C TYR A 422 -13.61 25.31 1.64
N TYR A 423 -13.28 26.10 2.67
CA TYR A 423 -14.25 26.98 3.34
C TYR A 423 -14.46 28.25 2.51
N SER A 424 -15.72 28.64 2.31
CA SER A 424 -16.02 30.00 1.84
C SER A 424 -15.43 31.03 2.81
N SER A 425 -15.12 32.24 2.33
CA SER A 425 -14.58 33.35 3.12
C SER A 425 -15.41 33.75 4.35
N SER A 426 -16.63 33.22 4.49
CA SER A 426 -17.51 33.40 5.65
C SER A 426 -17.39 32.30 6.71
N GLY A 427 -16.53 31.29 6.51
CA GLY A 427 -16.37 30.14 7.43
C GLY A 427 -17.57 29.19 7.44
N ALA A 428 -18.58 29.43 6.60
CA ALA A 428 -19.73 28.55 6.47
C ALA A 428 -19.36 27.32 5.64
N GLN A 429 -19.58 26.14 6.23
CA GLN A 429 -19.53 24.86 5.53
C GLN A 429 -20.68 24.81 4.52
N GLN A 430 -20.42 25.16 3.27
CA GLN A 430 -21.37 24.87 2.19
C GLN A 430 -21.25 23.38 1.89
N LYS A 431 -22.30 22.62 2.13
CA LYS A 431 -22.38 21.23 1.70
C LYS A 431 -22.66 21.26 0.20
N LEU A 432 -21.59 21.22 -0.59
CA LEU A 432 -21.67 21.14 -2.05
C LEU A 432 -21.69 19.67 -2.46
N ASP A 433 -22.39 19.39 -3.56
CA ASP A 433 -22.39 18.06 -4.15
C ASP A 433 -21.06 17.87 -4.89
N GLY A 434 -20.30 16.84 -4.54
CA GLY A 434 -19.04 16.51 -5.19
C GLY A 434 -17.90 17.46 -4.81
N VAL A 435 -16.84 17.46 -5.63
CA VAL A 435 -15.65 18.28 -5.37
C VAL A 435 -15.98 19.76 -5.56
N SER A 436 -15.78 20.56 -4.51
CA SER A 436 -15.98 22.02 -4.58
C SER A 436 -15.01 22.71 -5.53
N ASP A 437 -15.37 23.87 -6.09
CA ASP A 437 -14.54 24.62 -7.03
C ASP A 437 -13.13 24.93 -6.49
N GLY A 438 -13.05 25.43 -5.24
CA GLY A 438 -11.77 25.71 -4.58
C GLY A 438 -10.93 24.45 -4.32
N SER A 439 -11.57 23.29 -4.23
CA SER A 439 -10.89 22.01 -4.16
C SER A 439 -10.28 21.60 -5.51
N ILE A 440 -10.72 22.12 -6.66
CA ILE A 440 -10.14 21.75 -7.97
C ILE A 440 -8.73 22.32 -8.15
N MET A 441 -8.43 23.48 -7.53
CA MET A 441 -7.15 24.18 -7.67
C MET A 441 -5.91 23.33 -7.36
N PRO A 442 -5.77 22.66 -6.20
CA PRO A 442 -4.59 21.83 -5.95
C PRO A 442 -4.47 20.65 -6.92
N LEU A 443 -5.59 20.09 -7.40
CA LEU A 443 -5.58 19.06 -8.43
C LEU A 443 -5.06 19.61 -9.77
N ALA A 444 -5.51 20.79 -10.18
CA ALA A 444 -5.05 21.45 -11.41
C ALA A 444 -3.55 21.76 -11.37
N ILE A 445 -3.03 22.24 -10.23
CA ILE A 445 -1.59 22.48 -10.05
C ILE A 445 -0.80 21.17 -10.17
N ILE A 446 -1.22 20.11 -9.48
CA ILE A 446 -0.57 18.79 -9.59
C ILE A 446 -0.60 18.29 -11.03
N ALA A 447 -1.73 18.42 -11.71
CA ALA A 447 -1.90 18.01 -13.09
C ALA A 447 -0.98 18.79 -14.04
N ALA A 448 -0.92 20.12 -13.90
CA ALA A 448 -0.04 21.00 -14.67
C ALA A 448 1.44 20.66 -14.45
N PHE A 449 1.87 20.49 -13.19
CA PHE A 449 3.24 20.08 -12.88
C PHE A 449 3.59 18.77 -13.58
N ARG A 450 2.73 17.75 -13.49
CA ARG A 450 2.96 16.47 -14.17
C ARG A 450 3.06 16.61 -15.68
N MET A 451 2.21 17.42 -16.30
CA MET A 451 2.31 17.69 -17.73
C MET A 451 3.60 18.41 -18.11
N ARG A 452 4.05 19.36 -17.29
CA ARG A 452 5.32 20.07 -17.49
C ARG A 452 6.53 19.15 -17.36
N MET A 453 6.48 18.19 -16.44
CA MET A 453 7.53 17.16 -16.31
C MET A 453 7.65 16.33 -17.58
N ASP A 454 6.53 15.82 -18.10
CA ASP A 454 6.52 15.08 -19.37
C ASP A 454 7.08 15.91 -20.54
N GLU A 455 6.75 17.21 -20.58
CA GLU A 455 7.23 18.13 -21.60
C GLU A 455 8.75 18.30 -21.55
N MET A 456 9.30 18.49 -20.35
CA MET A 456 10.74 18.63 -20.14
C MET A 456 11.49 17.32 -20.45
N ASP A 457 10.99 16.18 -19.99
CA ASP A 457 11.58 14.87 -20.27
C ASP A 457 11.64 14.57 -21.78
N ALA A 458 10.60 14.96 -22.53
CA ALA A 458 10.59 14.81 -23.98
C ALA A 458 11.64 15.69 -24.67
N LEU A 459 11.83 16.93 -24.18
CA LEU A 459 12.83 17.87 -24.68
C LEU A 459 14.26 17.35 -24.39
N ASP A 460 14.53 16.90 -23.16
CA ASP A 460 15.84 16.39 -22.75
C ASP A 460 16.21 15.07 -23.44
N ALA A 461 15.22 14.22 -23.72
CA ALA A 461 15.43 12.98 -24.46
C ALA A 461 15.59 13.18 -25.99
N GLY A 462 15.43 14.42 -26.50
CA GLY A 462 15.40 14.71 -27.94
C GLY A 462 14.27 13.96 -28.68
N LYS A 463 13.27 13.47 -27.95
CA LYS A 463 12.16 12.69 -28.49
C LYS A 463 10.98 13.62 -28.70
N SER A 464 10.66 13.92 -29.94
CA SER A 464 9.35 14.50 -30.30
C SER A 464 8.24 13.63 -29.71
N PHE A 465 7.27 14.23 -29.02
CA PHE A 465 6.02 13.56 -28.68
C PHE A 465 5.42 12.94 -29.95
N GLY A 466 5.39 11.61 -30.01
CA GLY A 466 4.65 10.88 -31.04
C GLY A 466 5.24 10.93 -32.46
N VAL A 467 6.34 10.23 -32.68
CA VAL A 467 6.51 9.48 -33.93
C VAL A 467 7.02 8.09 -33.57
N LYS A 468 6.12 7.10 -33.50
CA LYS A 468 6.55 5.74 -33.84
C LYS A 468 7.01 5.85 -35.30
N LYS A 469 8.32 5.88 -35.53
CA LYS A 469 8.85 5.51 -36.84
C LYS A 469 8.30 4.12 -37.11
N SER A 470 7.36 3.99 -38.04
CA SER A 470 7.19 2.77 -38.79
C SER A 470 8.53 2.55 -39.51
N SER A 471 9.44 1.83 -38.85
CA SER A 471 10.74 1.50 -39.44
C SER A 471 10.49 0.55 -40.60
N GLU A 472 10.79 1.06 -41.80
CA GLU A 472 11.48 0.35 -42.87
C GLU A 472 11.86 -1.09 -42.53
N TYR A 473 11.12 -2.05 -43.08
CA TYR A 473 11.62 -3.38 -43.45
C TYR A 473 10.79 -3.88 -44.64
N ASP A 474 10.82 -3.11 -45.74
CA ASP A 474 10.68 -3.69 -47.07
C ASP A 474 12.11 -3.84 -47.62
N GLY A 475 12.55 -5.10 -47.78
CA GLY A 475 13.78 -5.40 -48.50
C GLY A 475 14.61 -6.52 -47.87
N PHE A 476 14.77 -7.59 -48.65
CA PHE A 476 15.74 -8.69 -48.51
C PHE A 476 15.38 -9.84 -47.54
N LYS A 477 14.66 -10.82 -48.10
CA LYS A 477 15.26 -12.15 -48.26
C LYS A 477 15.10 -12.64 -49.70
N ALA A 478 16.21 -12.63 -50.42
CA ALA A 478 16.46 -13.53 -51.52
C ALA A 478 17.03 -14.84 -50.93
N MET A 479 16.30 -15.93 -51.10
CA MET A 479 16.78 -17.25 -51.55
C MET A 479 15.58 -18.12 -51.86
#